data_AF-A0A3A0DAY4-F1
#
_entry.id   AF-A0A3A0DAY4-F1
#
_cell.length_a   1.000
_cell.length_b   1.000
_cell.length_c   1.000
_cell.angle_alpha   90.00
_cell.angle_beta   90.00
_cell.angle_gamma   90.00
#
_symmetry.space_group_name_H-M   'P 1'
#
loop_
_entity.id
_entity.type
_entity.pdbx_description
1 polymer ?
#
loop_
_entity_poly.entity_id
_entity_poly.type
_entity_poly.pdbx_seq_one_letter_code
_entity_poly.pdbx_strand_id
1 'polypeptide(L)'
;MLFNLGDKPLADFTQPLEMMTDCHRRIEYFLDLLRKVERQCGGGALTDEGRRALHASLNYFADFAPRHTVDEEESLFPTLRRHTSPEARAVMAELERLEGDHRRCEELHASVDQLVRQWLAAGLLDAAERARLRLWLAELASLYAAHIELEERRVFAVARQLLTADEVRKIGDDMKQRRSLGAGRATVTSAAK
;
A
#
# COMPACT_ATOMS: atom_id res chain seq x y z
N MET A 1 -7.30 6.80 -14.23
CA MET A 1 -7.83 8.05 -13.65
C MET A 1 -6.84 8.50 -12.59
N LEU A 2 -6.38 9.75 -12.66
CA LEU A 2 -5.55 10.38 -11.64
C LEU A 2 -6.43 10.59 -10.39
N PHE A 3 -6.08 9.93 -9.29
CA PHE A 3 -6.65 10.21 -7.99
C PHE A 3 -6.15 11.58 -7.52
N ASN A 4 -7.04 12.59 -7.51
CA ASN A 4 -6.77 13.86 -6.84
C ASN A 4 -7.13 13.70 -5.36
N LEU A 5 -6.12 13.69 -4.49
CA LEU A 5 -6.29 13.86 -3.06
C LEU A 5 -6.57 15.35 -2.76
N GLY A 6 -7.80 15.80 -3.04
CA GLY A 6 -8.19 17.20 -2.81
C GLY A 6 -7.42 18.24 -3.64
N ASP A 7 -7.53 19.51 -3.24
CA ASP A 7 -6.95 20.67 -3.95
C ASP A 7 -5.43 20.86 -3.74
N LYS A 8 -4.78 19.96 -2.99
CA LYS A 8 -3.33 20.03 -2.75
C LYS A 8 -2.59 19.32 -3.89
N PRO A 9 -1.54 19.93 -4.48
CA PRO A 9 -0.67 19.22 -5.41
C PRO A 9 -0.10 17.96 -4.74
N LEU A 10 -0.14 16.83 -5.45
CA LEU A 10 0.48 15.59 -4.98
C LEU A 10 1.96 15.81 -4.70
N ALA A 11 2.44 15.20 -3.62
CA ALA A 11 3.86 15.23 -3.30
C ALA A 11 4.68 14.54 -4.40
N ASP A 12 5.89 15.03 -4.60
CA ASP A 12 6.87 14.45 -5.54
C ASP A 12 8.07 13.88 -4.76
N PHE A 13 9.06 13.39 -5.51
CA PHE A 13 10.26 12.79 -4.93
C PHE A 13 11.11 13.75 -4.07
N THR A 14 10.84 15.06 -4.07
CA THR A 14 11.49 16.02 -3.16
C THR A 14 10.86 16.03 -1.76
N GLN A 15 9.66 15.44 -1.62
CA GLN A 15 8.90 15.31 -0.38
C GLN A 15 8.52 13.84 -0.15
N PRO A 16 9.52 12.95 0.08
CA PRO A 16 9.31 11.49 0.07
C PRO A 16 8.36 11.01 1.16
N LEU A 17 8.38 11.62 2.36
CA LEU A 17 7.50 11.26 3.46
C LEU A 17 6.04 11.64 3.14
N GLU A 18 5.82 12.82 2.56
CA GLU A 18 4.50 13.26 2.11
C GLU A 18 3.97 12.36 0.98
N MET A 19 4.86 11.88 0.09
CA MET A 19 4.50 10.94 -0.97
C MET A 19 4.07 9.58 -0.40
N MET A 20 4.73 9.08 0.66
CA MET A 20 4.30 7.88 1.38
C MET A 20 2.93 8.10 2.07
N THR A 21 2.71 9.26 2.70
CA THR A 21 1.40 9.65 3.23
C THR A 21 0.32 9.68 2.15
N ASP A 22 0.61 10.20 0.95
CA ASP A 22 -0.33 10.16 -0.17
C ASP A 22 -0.65 8.71 -0.60
N CYS A 23 0.31 7.80 -0.51
CA CYS A 23 0.09 6.36 -0.73
C CYS A 23 -0.84 5.73 0.31
N HIS A 24 -0.75 6.13 1.59
CA HIS A 24 -1.68 5.67 2.64
C HIS A 24 -3.13 5.98 2.32
N ARG A 25 -3.41 7.21 1.87
CA ARG A 25 -4.78 7.62 1.53
C ARG A 25 -5.33 6.83 0.35
N ARG A 26 -4.46 6.45 -0.61
CA ARG A 26 -4.84 5.57 -1.71
C ARG A 26 -5.09 4.13 -1.23
N ILE A 27 -4.27 3.60 -0.32
CA ILE A 27 -4.49 2.29 0.32
C ILE A 27 -5.86 2.25 0.99
N GLU A 28 -6.16 3.25 1.83
CA GLU A 28 -7.45 3.39 2.51
C GLU A 28 -8.61 3.42 1.51
N TYR A 29 -8.50 4.28 0.48
CA TYR A 29 -9.52 4.40 -0.56
C TYR A 29 -9.81 3.07 -1.27
N PHE A 30 -8.79 2.36 -1.74
CA PHE A 30 -8.98 1.13 -2.53
C PHE A 30 -9.45 -0.03 -1.66
N LEU A 31 -9.08 -0.05 -0.38
CA LEU A 31 -9.59 -1.01 0.58
C LEU A 31 -11.06 -0.75 0.92
N ASP A 32 -11.44 0.50 1.12
CA ASP A 32 -12.84 0.88 1.32
C ASP A 32 -13.70 0.57 0.10
N LEU A 33 -13.14 0.71 -1.10
CA LEU A 33 -13.80 0.33 -2.34
C LEU A 33 -14.06 -1.18 -2.40
N LEU A 34 -13.07 -2.02 -2.08
CA LEU A 34 -13.26 -3.49 -1.98
C LEU A 34 -14.37 -3.84 -0.98
N ARG A 35 -14.30 -3.25 0.22
CA ARG A 35 -15.28 -3.47 1.29
C ARG A 35 -16.68 -2.98 0.90
N LYS A 36 -16.79 -1.89 0.15
CA LYS A 36 -18.07 -1.38 -0.34
C LYS A 36 -18.72 -2.37 -1.31
N VAL A 37 -17.96 -2.89 -2.28
CA VAL A 37 -18.46 -3.89 -3.24
C VAL A 37 -18.85 -5.18 -2.51
N GLU A 38 -18.03 -5.67 -1.57
CA GLU A 38 -18.37 -6.84 -0.76
C GLU A 38 -19.68 -6.65 0.00
N ARG A 39 -19.89 -5.51 0.68
CA ARG A 39 -21.13 -5.23 1.41
C ARG A 39 -22.36 -5.13 0.50
N GLN A 40 -22.21 -4.50 -0.67
CA GLN A 40 -23.33 -4.24 -1.58
C GLN A 40 -23.78 -5.49 -2.32
N CYS A 41 -22.83 -6.28 -2.82
CA CYS A 41 -23.14 -7.46 -3.62
C CYS A 41 -23.20 -8.73 -2.78
N GLY A 42 -22.58 -8.75 -1.59
CA GLY A 42 -22.60 -9.88 -0.68
C GLY A 42 -22.16 -11.17 -1.36
N GLY A 43 -21.10 -11.14 -2.18
CA GLY A 43 -20.63 -12.26 -3.01
C GLY A 43 -21.58 -12.74 -4.10
N GLY A 44 -22.68 -12.04 -4.35
CA GLY A 44 -23.62 -12.31 -5.45
C GLY A 44 -23.21 -11.62 -6.74
N ALA A 45 -24.18 -11.44 -7.64
CA ALA A 45 -23.94 -10.81 -8.95
C ALA A 45 -23.34 -9.41 -8.81
N LEU A 46 -22.25 -9.18 -9.55
CA LEU A 46 -21.56 -7.90 -9.61
C LEU A 46 -22.20 -6.98 -10.66
N THR A 47 -22.42 -5.72 -10.31
CA THR A 47 -22.72 -4.68 -11.30
C THR A 47 -21.47 -4.35 -12.11
N ASP A 48 -21.62 -3.72 -13.28
CA ASP A 48 -20.48 -3.27 -14.07
C ASP A 48 -19.57 -2.30 -13.30
N GLU A 49 -20.17 -1.44 -12.47
CA GLU A 49 -19.43 -0.57 -11.56
C GLU A 49 -18.66 -1.37 -10.52
N GLY A 50 -19.30 -2.36 -9.88
CA GLY A 50 -18.65 -3.26 -8.93
C GLY A 50 -17.48 -4.01 -9.54
N ARG A 51 -17.63 -4.53 -10.77
CA ARG A 51 -16.54 -5.18 -11.52
C ARG A 51 -15.36 -4.22 -11.75
N ARG A 52 -15.63 -3.00 -12.23
CA ARG A 52 -14.58 -1.99 -12.44
C ARG A 52 -13.87 -1.62 -11.15
N ALA A 53 -14.62 -1.47 -10.06
CA ALA A 53 -14.10 -1.16 -8.74
C ALA A 53 -13.17 -2.26 -8.21
N LEU A 54 -13.58 -3.53 -8.29
CA LEU A 54 -12.74 -4.66 -7.90
C LEU A 54 -11.46 -4.72 -8.74
N HIS A 55 -11.55 -4.60 -10.07
CA HIS A 55 -10.36 -4.57 -10.92
C HIS A 55 -9.40 -3.42 -10.57
N ALA A 56 -9.93 -2.23 -10.34
CA ALA A 56 -9.12 -1.07 -9.98
C ALA A 56 -8.39 -1.28 -8.64
N SER A 57 -9.09 -1.80 -7.63
CA SER A 57 -8.48 -2.12 -6.33
C SER A 57 -7.42 -3.23 -6.43
N LEU A 58 -7.71 -4.33 -7.15
CA LEU A 58 -6.73 -5.42 -7.31
C LEU A 58 -5.47 -4.95 -8.04
N ASN A 59 -5.61 -4.17 -9.11
CA ASN A 59 -4.47 -3.61 -9.83
C ASN A 59 -3.66 -2.66 -8.94
N TYR A 60 -4.33 -1.85 -8.12
CA TYR A 60 -3.65 -0.96 -7.19
C TYR A 60 -2.79 -1.74 -6.18
N PHE A 61 -3.37 -2.75 -5.52
CA PHE A 61 -2.65 -3.56 -4.53
C PHE A 61 -1.57 -4.45 -5.15
N ALA A 62 -1.72 -4.88 -6.41
CA ALA A 62 -0.68 -5.63 -7.10
C ALA A 62 0.52 -4.74 -7.50
N ASP A 63 0.27 -3.52 -7.99
CA ASP A 63 1.32 -2.72 -8.62
C ASP A 63 1.95 -1.66 -7.71
N PHE A 64 1.16 -1.07 -6.79
CA PHE A 64 1.54 0.14 -6.07
C PHE A 64 1.82 -0.11 -4.59
N ALA A 65 1.02 -0.93 -3.90
CA ALA A 65 1.26 -1.22 -2.48
C ALA A 65 2.65 -1.84 -2.21
N PRO A 66 3.16 -2.79 -3.02
CA PRO A 66 4.52 -3.32 -2.83
C PRO A 66 5.60 -2.26 -2.99
N ARG A 67 5.37 -1.22 -3.82
CA ARG A 67 6.34 -0.14 -4.02
C ARG A 67 6.45 0.78 -2.80
N HIS A 68 5.39 0.90 -2.02
CA HIS A 68 5.38 1.67 -0.78
C HIS A 68 6.20 0.94 0.30
N THR A 69 5.92 -0.35 0.52
CA THR A 69 6.71 -1.20 1.42
C THR A 69 8.20 -1.19 1.06
N VAL A 70 8.54 -1.31 -0.23
CA VAL A 70 9.95 -1.23 -0.66
C VAL A 70 10.56 0.15 -0.40
N ASP A 71 9.78 1.23 -0.47
CA ASP A 71 10.32 2.55 -0.15
C ASP A 71 10.65 2.73 1.33
N GLU A 72 9.84 2.14 2.20
CA GLU A 72 10.15 2.07 3.62
C GLU A 72 11.34 1.15 3.90
N GLU A 73 11.25 -0.12 3.52
CA GLU A 73 12.17 -1.16 3.97
C GLU A 73 13.55 -1.07 3.32
N GLU A 74 13.64 -0.52 2.09
CA GLU A 74 14.92 -0.38 1.38
C GLU A 74 15.48 1.06 1.41
N SER A 75 14.79 2.02 2.04
CA SER A 75 15.28 3.41 2.08
C SER A 75 15.04 4.08 3.42
N LEU A 76 13.78 4.29 3.84
CA LEU A 76 13.50 5.04 5.06
C LEU A 76 13.98 4.30 6.32
N PHE A 77 13.58 3.05 6.51
CA PHE A 77 13.89 2.28 7.73
C PHE A 77 15.39 2.03 7.90
N PRO A 78 16.14 1.60 6.85
CA PRO A 78 17.60 1.49 6.95
C PRO A 78 18.28 2.82 7.28
N THR A 79 17.78 3.94 6.73
CA THR A 79 18.34 5.26 7.05
C THR A 79 18.12 5.60 8.51
N LEU A 80 16.92 5.42 9.06
CA LEU A 80 16.63 5.63 10.49
C LEU A 80 17.49 4.73 11.40
N ARG A 81 17.70 3.47 11.02
CA ARG A 81 18.52 2.51 11.77
C ARG A 81 20.01 2.90 11.86
N ARG A 82 20.52 3.73 10.95
CA ARG A 82 21.91 4.21 11.00
C ARG A 82 22.14 5.28 12.07
N HIS A 83 21.08 5.90 12.57
CA HIS A 83 21.16 6.91 13.61
C HIS A 83 21.23 6.26 14.99
N THR A 84 22.06 6.81 15.87
CA THR A 84 22.26 6.33 17.25
C THR A 84 21.72 7.29 18.30
N SER A 85 20.88 8.25 17.91
CA SER A 85 20.28 9.21 18.86
C SER A 85 19.21 8.52 19.73
N PRO A 86 18.83 9.09 20.89
CA PRO A 86 17.71 8.60 21.68
C PRO A 86 16.39 8.50 20.89
N GLU A 87 16.13 9.47 20.01
CA GLU A 87 14.94 9.54 19.17
C GLU A 87 14.91 8.39 18.16
N ALA A 88 16.04 8.07 17.52
CA ALA A 88 16.16 6.93 16.62
C ALA A 88 15.89 5.61 17.35
N ARG A 89 16.50 5.42 18.54
CA ARG A 89 16.28 4.22 19.37
C ARG A 89 14.81 4.07 19.79
N ALA A 90 14.11 5.17 19.99
CA ALA A 90 12.72 5.17 20.46
C ALA A 90 11.72 4.63 19.42
N VAL A 91 12.12 4.45 18.16
CA VAL A 91 11.25 3.92 17.09
C VAL A 91 11.67 2.55 16.57
N MET A 92 12.74 1.93 17.09
CA MET A 92 13.25 0.67 16.51
C MET A 92 12.25 -0.49 16.63
N ALA A 93 11.54 -0.58 17.75
CA ALA A 93 10.49 -1.58 17.94
C ALA A 93 9.30 -1.32 17.01
N GLU A 94 8.96 -0.05 16.75
CA GLU A 94 7.95 0.34 15.77
C GLU A 94 8.37 -0.09 14.36
N LEU A 95 9.63 0.08 13.95
CA LEU A 95 10.11 -0.39 12.63
C LEU A 95 9.95 -1.91 12.47
N GLU A 96 10.38 -2.69 13.47
CA GLU A 96 10.23 -4.16 13.44
C GLU A 96 8.76 -4.59 13.37
N ARG A 97 7.87 -3.89 14.07
CA ARG A 97 6.43 -4.11 13.99
C ARG A 97 5.90 -3.81 12.59
N LEU A 98 6.26 -2.67 12.00
CA LEU A 98 5.79 -2.27 10.66
C LEU A 98 6.20 -3.30 9.60
N GLU A 99 7.43 -3.82 9.65
CA GLU A 99 7.89 -4.91 8.77
C GLU A 99 7.08 -6.21 8.97
N GLY A 100 6.67 -6.48 10.22
CA GLY A 100 5.73 -7.57 10.53
C GLY A 100 4.35 -7.35 9.92
N ASP A 101 3.82 -6.13 10.06
CA ASP A 101 2.54 -5.73 9.50
C ASP A 101 2.57 -5.82 7.96
N HIS A 102 3.69 -5.46 7.30
CA HIS A 102 3.88 -5.60 5.85
C HIS A 102 3.75 -7.04 5.37
N ARG A 103 4.46 -7.99 6.02
CA ARG A 103 4.35 -9.42 5.70
C ARG A 103 2.93 -9.93 5.86
N ARG A 104 2.25 -9.51 6.94
CA ARG A 104 0.87 -9.93 7.18
C ARG A 104 -0.10 -9.35 6.13
N CYS A 105 0.08 -8.08 5.76
CA CYS A 105 -0.67 -7.44 4.68
C CYS A 105 -0.47 -8.17 3.35
N GLU A 106 0.77 -8.57 3.01
CA GLU A 106 1.08 -9.31 1.79
C GLU A 106 0.31 -10.64 1.72
N GLU A 107 0.35 -11.45 2.78
CA GLU A 107 -0.39 -12.72 2.87
C GLU A 107 -1.91 -12.55 2.70
N LEU A 108 -2.47 -11.52 3.35
CA LEU A 108 -3.89 -11.21 3.27
C LEU A 108 -4.27 -10.72 1.87
N HIS A 109 -3.45 -9.85 1.27
CA HIS A 109 -3.68 -9.38 -0.11
C HIS A 109 -3.65 -10.50 -1.12
N ALA A 110 -2.72 -11.45 -0.99
CA ALA A 110 -2.67 -12.63 -1.87
C ALA A 110 -3.97 -13.45 -1.76
N SER A 111 -4.47 -13.65 -0.53
CA SER A 111 -5.71 -14.38 -0.27
C SER A 111 -6.95 -13.64 -0.82
N VAL A 112 -7.00 -12.32 -0.65
CA VAL A 112 -8.08 -11.48 -1.17
C VAL A 112 -8.04 -11.43 -2.70
N ASP A 113 -6.88 -11.22 -3.31
CA ASP A 113 -6.73 -11.16 -4.77
C ASP A 113 -7.23 -12.45 -5.43
N GLN A 114 -6.77 -13.60 -4.94
CA GLN A 114 -7.22 -14.89 -5.45
C GLN A 114 -8.75 -15.02 -5.41
N LEU A 115 -9.36 -14.73 -4.26
CA LEU A 115 -10.79 -14.94 -4.07
C LEU A 115 -11.64 -13.92 -4.84
N VAL A 116 -11.19 -12.66 -4.94
CA VAL A 116 -11.88 -11.62 -5.71
C VAL A 116 -11.78 -11.91 -7.22
N ARG A 117 -10.65 -12.43 -7.71
CA ARG A 117 -10.53 -12.88 -9.11
C ARG A 117 -11.46 -14.05 -9.41
N GLN A 118 -11.59 -15.00 -8.48
CA GLN A 118 -12.55 -16.08 -8.60
C GLN A 118 -13.99 -15.53 -8.67
N TRP A 119 -14.34 -14.56 -7.81
CA TRP A 119 -15.65 -13.92 -7.85
C TRP A 119 -15.91 -13.22 -9.19
N LEU A 120 -14.93 -12.49 -9.72
CA LEU A 120 -15.03 -11.81 -11.02
C LEU A 120 -15.27 -12.78 -12.18
N ALA A 121 -14.66 -13.98 -12.12
CA ALA A 121 -14.76 -15.02 -13.14
C ALA A 121 -16.07 -15.83 -13.03
N ALA A 122 -16.41 -16.30 -11.83
CA ALA A 122 -17.59 -17.15 -11.58
C ALA A 122 -18.89 -16.34 -11.47
N GLY A 123 -18.80 -15.04 -11.17
CA GLY A 123 -19.94 -14.15 -10.95
C GLY A 123 -20.62 -14.30 -9.58
N LEU A 124 -20.18 -15.26 -8.77
CA LEU A 124 -20.64 -15.49 -7.40
C LEU A 124 -19.55 -16.15 -6.54
N LEU A 125 -19.67 -15.97 -5.23
CA LEU A 125 -18.96 -16.69 -4.19
C LEU A 125 -19.96 -17.51 -3.37
N ASP A 126 -19.55 -18.66 -2.83
CA ASP A 126 -20.37 -19.42 -1.88
C ASP A 126 -20.41 -18.78 -0.47
N ALA A 127 -21.18 -19.37 0.45
CA ALA A 127 -21.33 -18.81 1.80
C ALA A 127 -20.03 -18.76 2.60
N ALA A 128 -19.17 -19.77 2.47
CA ALA A 128 -17.90 -19.86 3.19
C ALA A 128 -16.87 -18.88 2.60
N GLU A 129 -16.79 -18.80 1.29
CA GLU A 129 -15.97 -17.85 0.55
C GLU A 129 -16.31 -16.41 0.91
N ARG A 130 -17.61 -16.06 0.92
CA ARG A 130 -18.07 -14.72 1.36
C ARG A 130 -17.65 -14.39 2.78
N ALA A 131 -17.80 -15.35 3.69
CA ALA A 131 -17.42 -15.16 5.09
C ALA A 131 -15.90 -14.93 5.22
N ARG A 132 -15.07 -15.69 4.48
CA ARG A 132 -13.62 -15.50 4.44
C ARG A 132 -13.23 -14.14 3.87
N LEU A 133 -13.80 -13.75 2.72
CA LEU A 133 -13.51 -12.46 2.10
C LEU A 133 -13.82 -11.31 3.08
N ARG A 134 -14.98 -11.35 3.73
CA ARG A 134 -15.35 -10.33 4.72
C ARG A 134 -14.38 -10.26 5.89
N LEU A 135 -13.96 -11.42 6.40
CA LEU A 135 -13.01 -11.51 7.51
C LEU A 135 -11.65 -10.92 7.11
N TRP A 136 -11.09 -11.32 5.96
CA TRP A 136 -9.81 -10.81 5.48
C TRP A 136 -9.84 -9.30 5.18
N LEU A 137 -10.91 -8.80 4.58
CA LEU A 137 -11.07 -7.37 4.34
C LEU A 137 -11.21 -6.55 5.64
N ALA A 138 -11.85 -7.13 6.67
CA ALA A 138 -11.92 -6.50 7.99
C ALA A 138 -10.55 -6.49 8.68
N GLU A 139 -9.80 -7.59 8.58
CA GLU A 139 -8.45 -7.71 9.13
C GLU A 139 -7.49 -6.72 8.45
N LEU A 140 -7.45 -6.69 7.11
CA LEU A 140 -6.65 -5.72 6.35
C LEU A 140 -6.95 -4.27 6.77
N ALA A 141 -8.22 -3.94 6.97
CA ALA A 141 -8.59 -2.57 7.33
C ALA A 141 -8.16 -2.20 8.74
N SER A 142 -8.29 -3.12 9.69
CA SER A 142 -7.78 -2.91 11.05
C SER A 142 -6.26 -2.81 11.07
N LEU A 143 -5.58 -3.65 10.28
CA LEU A 143 -4.13 -3.69 10.20
C LEU A 143 -3.58 -2.40 9.58
N TYR A 144 -4.09 -1.98 8.42
CA TYR A 144 -3.68 -0.72 7.80
C TYR A 144 -3.98 0.50 8.66
N ALA A 145 -5.13 0.56 9.33
CA ALA A 145 -5.44 1.70 10.20
C ALA A 145 -4.41 1.84 11.33
N ALA A 146 -4.08 0.73 12.01
CA ALA A 146 -3.08 0.74 13.08
C ALA A 146 -1.65 0.99 12.56
N HIS A 147 -1.33 0.43 11.39
CA HIS A 147 -0.04 0.59 10.70
C HIS A 147 0.20 2.05 10.30
N ILE A 148 -0.73 2.65 9.55
CA ILE A 148 -0.66 4.04 9.09
C ILE A 148 -0.59 5.01 10.28
N GLU A 149 -1.38 4.77 11.33
CA GLU A 149 -1.33 5.61 12.53
C GLU A 149 0.04 5.56 13.19
N LEU A 150 0.61 4.36 13.37
CA LEU A 150 1.92 4.17 13.97
C LEU A 150 3.00 4.87 13.15
N GLU A 151 2.98 4.65 11.84
CA GLU A 151 4.00 5.18 10.96
C GLU A 151 3.94 6.71 10.88
N GLU A 152 2.77 7.30 10.59
CA GLU A 152 2.65 8.75 10.41
C GLU A 152 2.90 9.52 11.71
N ARG A 153 2.38 9.03 12.85
CA ARG A 153 2.47 9.74 14.15
C ARG A 153 3.80 9.54 14.84
N ARG A 154 4.50 8.43 14.59
CA ARG A 154 5.73 8.08 15.32
C ARG A 154 6.93 8.08 14.38
N VAL A 155 6.93 7.20 13.40
CA VAL A 155 8.11 6.98 12.53
C VAL A 155 8.39 8.20 11.66
N PHE A 156 7.39 8.73 10.95
CA PHE A 156 7.58 9.93 10.11
C PHE A 156 7.83 11.18 10.94
N ALA A 157 7.28 11.26 12.16
CA ALA A 157 7.59 12.36 13.08
C ALA A 157 9.07 12.35 13.48
N VAL A 158 9.62 11.19 13.85
CA VAL A 158 11.04 11.05 14.15
C VAL A 158 11.90 11.27 12.90
N ALA A 159 11.50 10.75 11.74
CA ALA A 159 12.21 10.97 10.49
C ALA A 159 12.34 12.48 10.16
N ARG A 160 11.27 13.26 10.32
CA ARG A 160 11.31 14.72 10.11
C ARG A 160 12.23 15.45 11.09
N GLN A 161 12.40 14.94 12.31
CA GLN A 161 13.27 15.54 13.31
C GLN A 161 14.74 15.18 13.08
N LEU A 162 15.00 13.97 12.59
CA LEU A 162 16.32 13.35 12.61
C LEU A 162 17.04 13.41 11.26
N LEU A 163 16.31 13.26 10.15
CA LEU A 163 16.91 13.15 8.83
C LEU A 163 17.44 14.50 8.34
N THR A 164 18.67 14.47 7.84
CA THR A 164 19.27 15.60 7.15
C THR A 164 18.66 15.81 5.78
N ALA A 165 18.82 17.01 5.21
CA ALA A 165 18.35 17.29 3.84
C ALA A 165 18.99 16.37 2.79
N ASP A 166 20.25 15.93 3.00
CA ASP A 166 20.93 14.99 2.12
C ASP A 166 20.30 13.59 2.18
N GLU A 167 19.95 13.12 3.38
CA GLU A 167 19.27 11.82 3.57
C GLU A 167 17.87 11.82 2.97
N VAL A 168 17.10 12.90 3.18
CA VAL A 168 15.76 13.06 2.57
C VAL A 168 15.85 13.03 1.05
N ARG A 169 16.80 13.78 0.46
CA ARG A 169 17.04 13.76 -0.98
C ARG A 169 17.42 12.37 -1.48
N LYS A 170 18.31 11.68 -0.77
CA LYS A 170 18.71 10.31 -1.13
C LYS A 170 17.53 9.34 -1.14
N ILE A 171 16.66 9.39 -0.13
CA ILE A 171 15.44 8.57 -0.09
C ILE A 171 14.57 8.86 -1.31
N GLY A 172 14.36 10.14 -1.63
CA GLY A 172 13.61 10.56 -2.83
C GLY A 172 14.21 10.04 -4.14
N ASP A 173 15.53 10.11 -4.30
CA ASP A 173 16.24 9.60 -5.46
C ASP A 173 16.12 8.07 -5.57
N ASP A 174 16.28 7.34 -4.47
CA ASP A 174 16.11 5.89 -4.42
C ASP A 174 14.67 5.49 -4.82
N MET A 175 13.66 6.20 -4.31
CA MET A 175 12.25 6.03 -4.70
C MET A 175 12.05 6.25 -6.21
N LYS A 176 12.60 7.33 -6.76
CA LYS A 176 12.51 7.67 -8.19
C LYS A 176 13.19 6.63 -9.08
N GLN A 177 14.37 6.16 -8.68
CA GLN A 177 15.12 5.15 -9.41
C GLN A 177 14.32 3.85 -9.52
N ARG A 178 13.68 3.39 -8.43
CA ARG A 178 12.82 2.19 -8.45
C ARG A 178 11.67 2.30 -9.46
N ARG A 179 11.02 3.47 -9.56
CA ARG A 179 9.95 3.69 -10.56
C ARG A 179 10.50 3.67 -11.99
N SER A 180 11.69 4.22 -12.21
CA SER A 180 12.33 4.27 -13.52
C SER A 180 12.73 2.88 -14.02
N LEU A 181 13.26 2.03 -13.13
CA LEU A 181 13.62 0.64 -13.44
C LEU A 181 12.38 -0.25 -13.65
N GLY A 182 11.31 -0.03 -12.88
CA GLY A 182 10.04 -0.73 -13.05
C GLY A 182 9.33 -0.40 -14.37
N ALA A 183 9.36 0.87 -14.81
CA ALA A 183 8.81 1.29 -16.10
C ALA A 183 9.54 0.67 -17.30
N GLY A 184 10.85 0.39 -17.16
CA GLY A 184 11.65 -0.31 -18.17
C GLY A 184 11.37 -1.80 -18.31
N ARG A 185 10.82 -2.48 -17.28
CA ARG A 185 10.43 -3.90 -17.37
C ARG A 185 9.04 -4.10 -17.99
N ALA A 186 8.13 -3.14 -17.86
CA ALA A 186 6.79 -3.22 -18.46
C ALA A 186 6.79 -3.05 -19.99
N THR A 187 7.88 -2.53 -20.58
CA THR A 187 7.99 -2.26 -22.02
C THR A 187 8.65 -3.40 -22.83
N VAL A 188 9.15 -4.46 -22.20
CA VAL A 188 9.88 -5.55 -22.91
C VAL A 188 8.99 -6.76 -23.22
N THR A 189 7.73 -6.81 -22.76
CA THR A 189 6.82 -7.95 -23.03
C THR A 189 5.76 -7.63 -24.08
N SER A 190 6.14 -7.02 -25.20
CA SER A 190 5.32 -6.95 -26.42
C SER A 190 6.18 -6.91 -27.67
N ALA A 191 7.00 -7.95 -27.86
CA ALA A 191 7.53 -8.33 -29.18
C ALA A 191 8.10 -9.75 -29.11
N ALA A 192 7.25 -10.77 -29.24
CA ALA A 192 7.67 -12.07 -29.79
C ALA A 192 6.45 -12.96 -30.13
N LYS A 193 6.26 -13.13 -31.45
CA LYS A 193 5.45 -14.12 -32.18
C LYS A 193 3.94 -13.93 -32.24
#